data_AF-A0A7W7LHL5-F1
#
_entry.id   AF-A0A7W7LHL5-F1
#
_cell.length_a   1.000
_cell.length_b   1.000
_cell.length_c   1.000
_cell.angle_alpha   90.00
_cell.angle_beta   90.00
_cell.angle_gamma   90.00
#
_symmetry.space_group_name_H-M   'P 1'
#
loop_
_entity.id
_entity.type
_entity.pdbx_description
1 polymer ?
#
loop_
_entity_poly.entity_id
_entity_poly.type
_entity_poly.pdbx_seq_one_letter_code
_entity_poly.pdbx_strand_id
1 'polypeptide(L)' 'MAKLTASETHRLDRAVVAISVNPELGAPVPDTLLRDYADNIDGVRVIYYVTALRQITIVAYVEA' A
#
# COMPACT_ATOMS: atom_id res chain seq x y z
N MET A 1 2.25 21.43 -2.30
CA MET A 1 1.46 20.23 -1.91
C MET A 1 0.77 19.74 -3.16
N ALA A 2 1.31 18.72 -3.81
CA ALA A 2 0.74 18.20 -5.05
C ALA A 2 -0.54 17.42 -4.73
N LYS A 3 -1.64 17.84 -5.34
CA LYS A 3 -2.95 17.20 -5.22
C LYS A 3 -2.94 16.01 -6.18
N LEU A 4 -3.13 14.78 -5.66
CA LEU A 4 -3.28 13.58 -6.50
C LEU A 4 -4.38 13.84 -7.54
N THR A 5 -4.08 13.54 -8.79
CA THR A 5 -5.03 13.57 -9.91
C THR A 5 -6.00 12.38 -9.83
N ALA A 6 -7.17 12.49 -10.45
CA ALA A 6 -8.23 11.48 -10.34
C ALA A 6 -7.81 10.06 -10.77
N SER A 7 -6.84 9.97 -11.69
CA SER A 7 -6.28 8.70 -12.17
C SER A 7 -5.35 8.05 -11.14
N GLU A 8 -4.58 8.86 -10.41
CA GLU A 8 -3.69 8.42 -9.32
C GLU A 8 -4.52 7.95 -8.11
N THR A 9 -5.62 8.65 -7.80
CA THR A 9 -6.59 8.21 -6.77
C THR A 9 -7.20 6.85 -7.08
N HIS A 10 -7.50 6.55 -8.34
CA HIS A 10 -8.14 5.28 -8.71
C HIS A 10 -7.25 4.06 -8.47
N ARG A 11 -5.94 4.19 -8.73
CA ARG A 11 -4.98 3.10 -8.49
C ARG A 11 -4.69 2.92 -7.01
N LEU A 12 -4.56 4.03 -6.27
CA LEU A 12 -4.42 3.98 -4.81
C LEU A 12 -5.63 3.31 -4.16
N ASP A 13 -6.86 3.66 -4.55
CA ASP A 13 -8.08 3.05 -4.01
C ASP A 13 -8.09 1.52 -4.19
N ARG A 14 -7.67 1.02 -5.36
CA ARG A 14 -7.58 -0.42 -5.61
C ARG A 14 -6.55 -1.10 -4.71
N ALA A 15 -5.36 -0.52 -4.58
CA ALA A 15 -4.31 -1.05 -3.71
C ALA A 15 -4.76 -1.07 -2.24
N VAL A 16 -5.43 -0.01 -1.78
CA VAL A 16 -6.00 0.06 -0.42
C VAL A 16 -7.08 -0.98 -0.20
N VAL A 17 -7.97 -1.20 -1.18
CA VAL A 17 -8.98 -2.27 -1.11
C VAL A 17 -8.31 -3.65 -1.02
N ALA A 18 -7.30 -3.92 -1.86
CA ALA A 18 -6.59 -5.20 -1.86
C ALA A 18 -5.91 -5.48 -0.50
N ILE A 19 -5.20 -4.48 0.04
CA ILE A 19 -4.54 -4.56 1.35
C ILE A 19 -5.57 -4.67 2.49
N SER A 20 -6.74 -4.04 2.37
CA SER A 20 -7.82 -4.15 3.36
C SER A 20 -8.46 -5.53 3.37
N VAL A 21 -8.61 -6.17 2.20
CA VAL A 21 -9.13 -7.54 2.08
C VAL A 21 -8.13 -8.55 2.62
N ASN A 22 -6.84 -8.39 2.29
CA ASN A 22 -5.78 -9.24 2.79
C ASN A 22 -4.54 -8.42 3.19
N PRO A 23 -4.37 -8.12 4.50
CA PRO A 23 -3.23 -7.34 4.98
C PRO A 23 -1.89 -8.09 4.93
N GLU A 24 -1.89 -9.38 4.60
CA GLU A 24 -0.66 -10.19 4.47
C GLU A 24 -0.12 -10.24 3.04
N LEU A 25 -0.78 -9.55 2.11
CA LEU A 25 -0.50 -9.60 0.68
C LEU A 25 0.82 -8.89 0.31
N GLY A 26 1.29 -7.97 1.15
CA GLY A 26 2.60 -7.34 1.01
C GLY A 26 3.73 -8.22 1.58
N ALA A 27 4.86 -8.23 0.88
CA ALA A 27 6.06 -8.93 1.31
C ALA A 27 6.62 -8.29 2.60
N PRO A 28 6.98 -9.08 3.63
CA PRO A 28 7.59 -8.53 4.84
C PRO A 28 8.96 -7.93 4.51
N VAL A 29 9.19 -6.69 4.98
CA VAL A 29 10.49 -6.04 4.86
C VAL A 29 11.39 -6.53 6.00
N PRO A 30 12.58 -7.10 5.71
CA PRO A 30 13.48 -7.66 6.72
C PRO A 30 13.75 -6.68 7.87
N ASP A 31 13.80 -7.21 9.09
CA ASP A 31 14.11 -6.47 10.32
C ASP A 31 13.16 -5.29 10.64
N THR A 32 11.96 -5.29 10.06
CA THR A 32 10.94 -4.27 10.33
C THR A 32 9.55 -4.90 10.49
N LEU A 33 8.58 -4.08 10.94
CA LEU A 33 7.15 -4.43 10.92
C LEU A 33 6.46 -4.01 9.61
N LEU A 34 7.23 -3.52 8.63
CA LEU A 34 6.70 -3.00 7.38
C LEU A 34 6.45 -4.14 6.39
N ARG A 35 5.44 -3.93 5.57
CA ARG A 35 5.08 -4.75 4.43
C ARG A 35 5.16 -3.91 3.17
N ASP A 36 5.62 -4.54 2.13
CA ASP A 36 5.83 -3.99 0.81
C ASP A 36 4.88 -4.64 -0.18
N TYR A 37 3.84 -3.92 -0.56
CA TYR A 37 2.92 -4.34 -1.62
C TYR A 37 3.32 -3.67 -2.93
N ALA A 38 3.77 -4.47 -3.89
CA ALA A 38 4.04 -4.01 -5.24
C ALA A 38 2.98 -4.58 -6.19
N ASP A 39 2.22 -3.68 -6.80
CA ASP A 39 1.33 -3.99 -7.91
C ASP A 39 2.09 -3.77 -9.22
N ASN A 40 2.64 -4.85 -9.77
CA ASN A 40 3.38 -4.81 -11.02
C ASN A 40 2.47 -4.60 -12.24
N ILE A 41 1.14 -4.70 -12.10
CA ILE A 41 0.18 -4.47 -13.18
C ILE A 41 -0.06 -2.98 -13.35
N ASP A 42 -0.27 -2.27 -12.24
CA ASP A 42 -0.58 -0.85 -12.22
C ASP A 42 0.64 0.06 -11.94
N GLY A 43 1.82 -0.52 -11.66
CA GLY A 43 3.07 0.22 -11.41
C GLY A 43 3.08 0.93 -10.06
N VAL A 44 2.35 0.40 -9.07
CA VAL A 44 2.15 1.00 -7.76
C VAL A 44 2.91 0.23 -6.70
N ARG A 45 3.58 0.94 -5.79
CA ARG A 45 4.17 0.34 -4.59
C ARG A 45 3.67 1.04 -3.33
N VAL A 46 3.17 0.25 -2.39
CA VAL A 46 2.62 0.71 -1.11
C VAL A 46 3.43 0.06 0.02
N ILE A 47 4.05 0.88 0.84
CA ILE A 47 4.67 0.44 2.09
C ILE A 47 3.69 0.73 3.22
N TYR A 48 3.36 -0.29 4.01
CA TYR A 48 2.40 -0.18 5.11
C TYR A 48 2.81 -1.07 6.29
N TYR A 49 2.20 -0.87 7.45
CA TYR A 49 2.25 -1.85 8.54
C TYR A 49 0.86 -2.09 9.11
N VAL A 50 0.69 -3.28 9.69
CA VAL A 50 -0.56 -3.72 10.31
C VAL A 50 -0.33 -3.81 11.81
N THR A 51 -1.15 -3.13 12.61
CA THR A 51 -1.07 -3.21 14.07
C THR A 51 -1.74 -4.48 14.59
N ALA A 52 -1.47 -4.83 15.84
CA ALA A 52 -2.17 -5.92 16.54
C ALA A 52 -3.70 -5.74 16.57
N LEU A 53 -4.19 -4.49 16.48
CA LEU A 53 -5.62 -4.15 16.42
C LEU A 53 -6.19 -4.19 14.99
N ARG A 54 -5.44 -4.74 14.02
CA ARG A 54 -5.78 -4.77 12.58
C ARG A 54 -5.95 -3.39 11.93
N GLN A 55 -5.38 -2.35 12.51
CA GLN A 55 -5.28 -1.06 11.84
C GLN A 55 -4.16 -1.12 10.79
N ILE A 56 -4.45 -0.64 9.59
CA ILE A 56 -3.50 -0.56 8.48
C ILE A 56 -3.04 0.89 8.36
N THR A 57 -1.74 1.12 8.52
CA THR A 57 -1.13 2.45 8.34
C THR A 57 -0.26 2.43 7.10
N ILE A 58 -0.59 3.26 6.12
CA ILE A 58 0.22 3.46 4.92
C ILE A 58 1.35 4.42 5.27
N VAL A 59 2.59 3.99 5.06
CA VAL A 59 3.80 4.75 5.37
C VAL A 59 4.36 5.44 4.14
N ALA A 60 4.29 4.78 2.97
CA ALA A 60 4.73 5.36 1.72
C ALA A 60 3.91 4.83 0.55
N TYR A 61 3.75 5.69 -0.46
CA TYR A 61 3.12 5.40 -1.72
C TYR A 61 4.03 5.89 -2.85
N VAL A 62 4.29 5.02 -3.82
CA VAL A 62 5.12 5.32 -4.98
C VAL A 62 4.39 4.87 -6.24
N GLU A 63 4.38 5.74 -7.24
CA GLU A 63 3.93 5.47 -8.60
C GLU A 63 5.13 5.61 -9.54
N ALA A 64 5.17 4.77 -10.59
CA ALA A 64 6.11 4.89 -11.69
C ALA A 64 5.67 5.91 -12.74
#